data_AF-A0A1X0ZHG0-F1
#
_entry.id   AF-A0A1X0ZHG0-F1
#
_cell.length_a   1.000
_cell.length_b   1.000
_cell.length_c   1.000
_cell.angle_alpha   90.00
_cell.angle_beta   90.00
_cell.angle_gamma   90.00
#
_symmetry.space_group_name_H-M   'P 1'
#
loop_
_entity.id
_entity.type
_entity.pdbx_description
1 polymer ?
#
loop_
_entity_poly.entity_id
_entity_poly.type
_entity_poly.pdbx_seq_one_letter_code
_entity_poly.pdbx_strand_id
1 'polypeptide(L)' 'MKLFKSVAQAVSKFVMVQYHRRMASAYRKFAAHYADVVIHTQHRVPSASLAKMRVVAGAHDQKAKAIHIGE' A
#
# COMPACT_ATOMS: atom_id res chain seq x y z
N MET A 1 4.76 13.50 31.95
CA MET A 1 3.69 13.53 30.91
C MET A 1 4.17 13.78 29.47
N LYS A 2 5.20 14.60 29.19
CA LYS A 2 5.67 14.86 27.81
C LYS A 2 6.27 13.64 27.10
N LEU A 3 7.08 12.84 27.81
CA LEU A 3 7.71 11.61 27.29
C LEU A 3 6.70 10.53 26.87
N PHE A 4 5.63 10.34 27.64
CA PHE A 4 4.59 9.36 27.30
C PHE A 4 3.83 9.74 26.02
N LYS A 5 3.59 11.04 25.80
CA LYS A 5 2.96 11.54 24.58
C LYS A 5 3.85 11.32 23.34
N SER A 6 5.17 11.52 23.46
CA SER A 6 6.09 11.27 22.34
C SER A 6 6.23 9.79 22.01
N VAL A 7 6.22 8.91 23.02
CA VAL A 7 6.24 7.45 22.83
C VAL A 7 4.95 6.98 22.15
N ALA A 8 3.78 7.44 22.61
CA ALA A 8 2.51 7.10 21.99
C ALA A 8 2.43 7.57 20.52
N GLN A 9 2.93 8.76 20.21
CA GLN A 9 3.02 9.26 18.83
C GLN A 9 3.96 8.41 17.96
N ALA A 10 5.12 8.02 18.48
CA ALA A 10 6.06 7.17 17.75
C ALA A 10 5.47 5.78 17.45
N VAL A 11 4.78 5.16 18.42
CA VAL A 11 4.09 3.88 18.25
C VAL A 11 2.97 4.01 17.21
N SER A 12 2.17 5.08 17.28
CA SER A 12 1.10 5.33 16.31
C SER A 12 1.65 5.47 14.88
N LYS A 13 2.73 6.23 14.69
CA LYS A 13 3.42 6.34 13.40
C LYS A 13 3.94 4.99 12.91
N PHE A 14 4.55 4.19 13.79
CA PHE A 14 5.04 2.86 13.42
C PHE A 14 3.91 1.93 12.95
N VAL A 15 2.80 1.88 13.69
CA VAL A 15 1.62 1.07 13.31
C VAL A 15 1.06 1.51 11.97
N MET A 16 0.95 2.82 11.72
CA MET A 16 0.49 3.35 10.44
C MET A 16 1.43 3.01 9.28
N VAL A 17 2.74 3.13 9.47
CA VAL A 17 3.73 2.71 8.45
C VAL A 17 3.58 1.22 8.12
N GLN A 18 3.45 0.38 9.14
CA GLN A 18 3.27 -1.07 8.94
C GLN A 18 1.96 -1.39 8.23
N TYR A 19 0.87 -0.72 8.60
CA TYR A 19 -0.42 -0.84 7.91
C TYR A 19 -0.29 -0.52 6.41
N HIS A 20 0.29 0.64 6.08
CA HIS A 20 0.46 1.04 4.68
C HIS A 20 1.36 0.08 3.90
N ARG A 21 2.47 -0.40 4.49
CA ARG A 21 3.33 -1.42 3.87
C ARG A 21 2.58 -2.73 3.61
N ARG A 22 1.77 -3.20 4.56
CA ARG A 22 0.96 -4.42 4.38
C ARG A 22 -0.08 -4.25 3.28
N MET A 23 -0.76 -3.11 3.24
CA MET A 23 -1.74 -2.81 2.19
C MET A 23 -1.09 -2.71 0.81
N ALA A 24 0.06 -2.03 0.69
CA ALA A 24 0.80 -1.98 -0.57
C ALA A 24 1.16 -3.39 -1.07
N SER A 25 1.65 -4.25 -0.18
CA SER A 25 1.95 -5.66 -0.50
C SER A 25 0.69 -6.43 -0.96
N ALA A 26 -0.43 -6.28 -0.26
CA ALA A 26 -1.69 -6.92 -0.64
C ALA A 26 -2.15 -6.48 -2.04
N TYR A 27 -2.17 -5.17 -2.31
CA TYR A 27 -2.57 -4.65 -3.62
C TYR A 27 -1.61 -5.07 -4.75
N ARG A 28 -0.32 -5.20 -4.48
CA ARG A 28 0.63 -5.79 -5.45
C ARG A 28 0.33 -7.25 -5.73
N LYS A 29 -0.02 -8.06 -4.72
CA LYS A 29 -0.43 -9.47 -4.91
C LYS A 29 -1.71 -9.56 -5.74
N PHE A 30 -2.70 -8.72 -5.46
CA PHE A 30 -3.91 -8.65 -6.29
C PHE A 30 -3.58 -8.21 -7.72
N ALA A 31 -2.73 -7.20 -7.90
CA ALA A 31 -2.28 -6.79 -9.23
C ALA A 31 -1.59 -7.93 -9.98
N ALA A 32 -0.75 -8.74 -9.32
CA ALA A 32 -0.14 -9.91 -9.94
C ALA A 32 -1.19 -10.92 -10.41
N HIS A 33 -2.17 -11.25 -9.55
CA HIS A 33 -3.28 -12.14 -9.92
C HIS A 33 -4.09 -11.61 -11.12
N TYR A 34 -4.41 -10.32 -11.13
CA TYR A 34 -5.10 -9.71 -12.28
C TYR A 34 -4.24 -9.69 -13.55
N ALA A 35 -2.92 -9.53 -13.43
CA ALA A 35 -2.01 -9.60 -14.57
C ALA A 35 -1.99 -11.01 -15.18
N ASP A 36 -1.94 -12.05 -14.34
CA ASP A 36 -2.03 -13.44 -14.78
C ASP A 36 -3.34 -13.68 -15.53
N VAL A 37 -4.46 -13.24 -14.96
CA VAL A 37 -5.78 -13.36 -15.60
C VAL A 37 -5.83 -12.61 -16.94
N VAL A 38 -5.27 -11.41 -17.04
CA VAL A 38 -5.20 -10.65 -18.30
C VAL A 38 -4.40 -11.39 -19.37
N ILE A 39 -3.28 -12.03 -18.99
CA ILE A 39 -2.46 -12.84 -19.90
C ILE A 39 -3.25 -14.06 -20.38
N HIS A 40 -3.87 -14.79 -19.46
CA HIS A 40 -4.61 -16.03 -19.78
C HIS A 40 -5.89 -15.76 -20.60
N THR A 41 -6.46 -14.56 -20.47
CA THR A 41 -7.69 -14.17 -21.19
C THR A 41 -7.41 -13.30 -22.43
N GLN A 42 -6.15 -13.17 -22.86
CA GLN A 42 -5.74 -12.34 -24.01
C GLN A 42 -6.29 -10.91 -23.94
N HIS A 43 -6.18 -10.27 -22.77
CA HIS A 43 -6.66 -8.90 -22.51
C HIS A 43 -8.19 -8.69 -22.54
N ARG A 44 -8.99 -9.77 -22.52
CA ARG A 44 -10.47 -9.64 -22.39
C ARG A 44 -10.92 -9.17 -21.01
N VAL A 45 -10.10 -9.36 -19.97
CA VAL A 45 -10.35 -8.84 -18.62
C VAL A 45 -9.81 -7.41 -18.49
N PRO A 46 -10.49 -6.50 -17.77
CA PRO A 46 -10.14 -5.08 -17.80
C PRO A 46 -8.74 -4.83 -17.25
N SER A 47 -7.81 -4.47 -18.13
CA SER A 47 -6.50 -3.88 -17.79
C SER A 47 -6.63 -2.67 -16.84
N ALA A 48 -7.81 -2.03 -16.83
CA ALA A 48 -8.19 -0.99 -15.89
C ALA A 48 -8.16 -1.46 -14.42
N SER A 49 -8.60 -2.68 -14.12
CA SER A 49 -8.55 -3.24 -12.75
C SER A 49 -7.12 -3.47 -12.29
N LEU A 50 -6.27 -4.00 -13.18
CA LEU A 50 -4.83 -4.15 -12.94
C LEU A 50 -4.17 -2.80 -12.66
N ALA A 51 -4.43 -1.80 -13.51
CA ALA A 51 -3.90 -0.46 -13.35
C ALA A 51 -4.34 0.17 -12.02
N LYS A 52 -5.62 0.05 -11.65
CA LYS A 52 -6.16 0.54 -10.38
C LYS A 52 -5.44 -0.07 -9.18
N MET A 53 -5.21 -1.38 -9.16
CA MET A 53 -4.52 -2.04 -8.04
C MET A 53 -3.07 -1.57 -7.90
N ARG A 54 -2.36 -1.35 -9.01
CA ARG A 54 -1.00 -0.81 -9.00
C ARG A 54 -0.95 0.63 -8.47
N VAL A 55 -1.90 1.48 -8.88
CA VAL A 55 -2.01 2.86 -8.40
C VAL A 55 -2.27 2.89 -6.89
N VAL A 56 -3.21 2.07 -6.40
CA VAL A 56 -3.52 2.00 -4.97
C VAL A 56 -2.32 1.49 -4.17
N ALA A 57 -1.60 0.48 -4.66
CA ALA A 57 -0.37 0.02 -4.03
C ALA A 57 0.66 1.16 -3.90
N GLY A 58 0.91 1.90 -4.98
CA GLY A 58 1.82 3.04 -4.98
C GLY A 58 1.39 4.15 -4.01
N ALA A 59 0.09 4.42 -3.89
CA ALA A 59 -0.42 5.39 -2.92
C ALA A 59 -0.16 4.97 -1.47
N HIS A 60 -0.28 3.68 -1.15
CA HIS A 60 0.09 3.17 0.18
C HIS A 60 1.60 3.27 0.44
N ASP A 61 2.45 2.98 -0.56
CA ASP A 61 3.91 3.17 -0.41
C ASP A 61 4.29 4.63 -0.17
N GLN A 62 3.68 5.55 -0.92
CA GLN A 62 3.89 7.00 -0.76
C GLN A 62 3.49 7.45 0.65
N LYS A 63 2.32 7.01 1.15
CA LYS A 63 1.88 7.31 2.52
C LYS A 63 2.84 6.75 3.58
N ALA A 64 3.31 5.51 3.42
CA ALA A 64 4.29 4.93 4.33
C ALA A 64 5.60 5.73 4.35
N LYS A 65 6.05 6.22 3.18
CA LYS A 65 7.24 7.05 3.04
C LYS A 65 7.05 8.43 3.68
N ALA A 66 5.91 9.09 3.44
CA ALA A 66 5.57 10.38 4.04
C ALA A 66 5.59 10.33 5.57
N ILE A 67 4.94 9.32 6.17
CA ILE A 67 4.90 9.14 7.63
C ILE A 67 6.32 8.88 8.20
N HIS A 68 7.17 8.17 7.45
CA HIS A 68 8.53 7.87 7.88
C HIS A 68 9.45 9.11 7.82
N ILE A 69 9.31 9.95 6.79
CA ILE A 69 10.06 11.22 6.65
C ILE A 69 9.55 12.28 7.62
N GLY A 70 8.31 12.12 8.11
CA GLY A 70 7.73 12.98 9.13
C GLY A 70 6.92 14.14 8.59
N GLU A 71 6.39 14.02 7.36
CA GLU A 71 5.30 14.88 6.85
C GLU A 71 4.06 14.84 7.75
#